data_AF-A0A2H0DRS4-F1
#
_entry.id   AF-A0A2H0DRS4-F1
#
_cell.length_a   1.000
_cell.length_b   1.000
_cell.length_c   1.000
_cell.angle_alpha   90.00
_cell.angle_beta   90.00
_cell.angle_gamma   90.00
#
_symmetry.space_group_name_H-M   'P 1'
#
loop_
_entity.id
_entity.type
_entity.pdbx_description
1 polymer ?
#
loop_
_entity_poly.entity_id
_entity_poly.type
_entity_poly.pdbx_seq_one_letter_code
_entity_poly.pdbx_strand_id
1 'polypeptide(L)' 'MDWKKIDAAVAEKDLLSHPFYQAWSAGELTAEDLKFYAKQYYHLERNFPRLLSRVHSNCELPETRLALLENLIDEE' A
#
# COMPACT_ATOMS: atom_id res chain seq x y z
N MET A 1 5.88 16.17 14.14
CA MET A 1 5.74 15.79 12.72
C MET A 1 4.72 16.72 12.09
N ASP A 2 5.02 17.35 10.95
CA ASP A 2 4.05 18.18 10.24
C ASP A 2 3.31 17.33 9.21
N TRP A 3 2.20 16.72 9.65
CA TRP A 3 1.42 15.80 8.84
C TRP A 3 0.90 16.45 7.55
N LYS A 4 0.62 17.76 7.56
CA LYS A 4 0.14 18.50 6.38
C LYS A 4 1.16 18.48 5.23
N LYS A 5 2.46 18.42 5.53
CA LYS A 5 3.50 18.32 4.50
C LYS A 5 3.54 16.94 3.86
N ILE A 6 3.31 15.89 4.65
CA ILE A 6 3.23 14.52 4.12
C ILE A 6 1.99 14.41 3.24
N ASP A 7 0.83 14.89 3.72
CA ASP A 7 -0.43 14.85 2.97
C ASP A 7 -0.31 15.58 1.63
N ALA A 8 0.32 16.77 1.62
CA ALA A 8 0.57 17.51 0.38
C ALA A 8 1.46 16.74 -0.61
N ALA A 9 2.51 16.07 -0.12
CA ALA A 9 3.40 15.28 -0.97
C ALA A 9 2.72 14.03 -1.53
N VAL A 10 1.80 13.41 -0.77
CA VAL A 10 0.98 12.29 -1.24
C VAL A 10 -0.03 12.78 -2.28
N ALA A 11 -0.69 13.91 -2.05
CA ALA A 11 -1.65 14.49 -2.98
C ALA A 11 -1.03 14.88 -4.33
N GLU A 12 0.22 15.39 -4.34
CA GLU A 12 0.96 15.68 -5.58
C GLU A 12 1.19 14.42 -6.42
N LYS A 13 1.26 13.24 -5.77
CA LYS A 13 1.51 11.94 -6.40
C LYS A 13 0.32 11.00 -6.23
N ASP A 14 -0.89 11.56 -6.23
CA ASP A 14 -2.11 10.80 -6.05
C ASP A 14 -2.18 9.68 -7.10
N LEU A 15 -2.25 8.43 -6.62
CA LEU A 15 -2.34 7.22 -7.43
C LEU A 15 -3.52 7.29 -8.41
N LEU A 16 -4.64 7.88 -7.98
CA LEU A 16 -5.84 7.97 -8.81
C LEU A 16 -5.68 8.94 -9.97
N SER A 17 -4.73 9.87 -9.92
CA SER A 17 -4.40 10.75 -11.05
C SER A 17 -3.68 10.04 -12.20
N HIS A 18 -3.14 8.84 -11.96
CA HIS A 18 -2.38 8.10 -12.97
C HIS A 18 -3.30 7.62 -14.10
N PRO A 19 -2.88 7.71 -15.39
CA PRO A 19 -3.72 7.34 -16.53
C PRO A 19 -4.31 5.93 -16.45
N PHE A 20 -3.56 4.96 -15.92
CA PHE A 20 -4.06 3.59 -15.70
C PHE A 20 -5.29 3.54 -14.76
N TYR A 21 -5.26 4.29 -13.66
CA TYR A 21 -6.38 4.32 -12.71
C TYR A 21 -7.57 5.13 -13.24
N GLN A 22 -7.34 6.17 -14.04
CA GLN A 22 -8.40 6.87 -14.75
C GLN A 22 -9.12 5.94 -15.75
N ALA A 23 -8.36 5.19 -16.56
CA ALA A 23 -8.92 4.18 -17.47
C ALA A 23 -9.64 3.05 -16.72
N TRP A 24 -9.12 2.63 -15.55
CA TRP A 24 -9.81 1.67 -14.68
C TRP A 24 -11.18 2.20 -14.25
N SER A 25 -11.24 3.42 -13.70
CA SER A 25 -12.48 4.02 -13.23
C SER A 25 -13.48 4.27 -14.35
N ALA A 26 -13.01 4.53 -15.57
CA ALA A 26 -13.85 4.64 -16.77
C ALA A 26 -14.31 3.29 -17.34
N GLY A 27 -13.79 2.15 -16.84
CA GLY A 27 -14.12 0.81 -17.34
C GLY A 27 -13.47 0.49 -18.69
N GLU A 28 -12.36 1.15 -19.02
CA GLU A 28 -11.68 1.03 -20.32
C GLU A 28 -10.59 -0.05 -20.35
N LEU A 29 -10.23 -0.62 -19.19
CA LEU A 29 -9.24 -1.68 -19.10
C LEU A 29 -9.79 -3.02 -19.59
N THR A 30 -8.97 -3.74 -20.36
CA THR A 30 -9.30 -5.10 -20.77
C THR A 30 -9.03 -6.10 -19.65
N ALA A 31 -9.57 -7.31 -19.81
CA ALA A 31 -9.25 -8.41 -18.90
C ALA A 31 -7.75 -8.75 -18.88
N GLU A 32 -7.00 -8.52 -19.97
CA GLU A 32 -5.56 -8.77 -20.00
C GLU A 32 -4.78 -7.71 -19.22
N ASP A 33 -5.20 -6.44 -19.30
CA ASP A 33 -4.61 -5.36 -18.50
C ASP A 33 -4.75 -5.63 -17.00
N LEU A 34 -5.93 -6.08 -16.58
CA LEU A 34 -6.21 -6.43 -15.18
C LEU A 34 -5.41 -7.65 -14.73
N LYS A 35 -5.25 -8.68 -15.57
CA LYS A 35 -4.39 -9.84 -15.27
C LYS A 35 -2.94 -9.43 -15.13
N PHE A 36 -2.45 -8.54 -16.01
CA PHE A 36 -1.08 -8.05 -15.92
C PHE A 36 -0.87 -7.25 -14.64
N TYR A 37 -1.79 -6.33 -14.31
CA TYR A 37 -1.78 -5.59 -13.06
C TYR A 37 -1.74 -6.52 -11.84
N ALA A 38 -2.63 -7.52 -11.78
CA ALA A 38 -2.69 -8.46 -10.66
C ALA A 38 -1.37 -9.22 -10.45
N LYS A 39 -0.67 -9.61 -11.53
CA LYS A 39 0.66 -10.25 -11.43
C LYS A 39 1.71 -9.32 -10.82
N GLN A 40 1.68 -8.04 -11.18
CA GLN A 40 2.61 -7.06 -10.60
C GLN A 40 2.27 -6.81 -9.13
N TYR A 41 0.98 -6.61 -8.83
CA TYR A 41 0.47 -6.30 -7.50
C TYR A 41 0.69 -7.44 -6.50
N TYR A 42 0.64 -8.69 -6.96
CA TYR A 42 0.96 -9.87 -6.14
C TYR A 42 2.31 -9.76 -5.41
N HIS A 43 3.32 -9.17 -6.05
CA HIS A 43 4.63 -9.02 -5.41
C HIS A 43 4.60 -8.03 -4.24
N LEU A 44 3.77 -6.99 -4.30
CA LEU A 44 3.57 -6.06 -3.19
C LEU A 44 2.89 -6.78 -2.04
N GLU A 45 1.70 -7.34 -2.30
CA GLU A 45 0.86 -8.04 -1.32
C GLU A 45 1.64 -9.15 -0.60
N ARG A 46 2.32 -10.02 -1.36
CA ARG A 46 3.14 -11.10 -0.81
C ARG A 46 4.25 -10.61 0.14
N ASN A 47 4.77 -9.40 -0.06
CA ASN A 47 5.85 -8.87 0.77
C ASN A 47 5.34 -7.94 1.88
N PHE A 48 4.07 -7.55 1.87
CA PHE A 48 3.54 -6.56 2.82
C PHE A 48 3.65 -7.00 4.29
N PRO A 49 3.30 -8.25 4.68
CA PRO A 49 3.51 -8.75 6.04
C PRO A 49 4.98 -8.69 6.47
N ARG A 50 5.92 -8.97 5.55
CA ARG A 50 7.36 -8.90 5.83
C ARG A 50 7.84 -7.47 6.10
N LEU A 51 7.24 -6.48 5.43
CA LEU A 51 7.54 -5.07 5.70
C LEU A 51 7.04 -4.67 7.10
N LEU A 52 5.81 -5.05 7.46
CA LEU A 52 5.24 -4.81 8.80
C LEU A 52 6.09 -5.49 9.89
N SER A 53 6.44 -6.75 9.70
CA SER A 53 7.31 -7.50 10.62
C SER A 53 8.69 -6.85 10.81
N ARG A 54 9.27 -6.28 9.74
CA ARG A 54 10.53 -5.53 9.84
C ARG A 54 10.38 -4.27 10.70
N VAL A 55 9.32 -3.50 10.53
CA VAL A 55 9.08 -2.32 11.37
C VAL A 55 8.82 -2.73 12.82
N HIS A 56 7.98 -3.75 13.04
CA HIS A 56 7.67 -4.30 14.36
C HIS A 56 8.92 -4.75 15.12
N SER A 57 9.83 -5.49 14.47
CA SER A 57 11.05 -6.01 15.10
C SER A 57 12.09 -4.93 15.45
N ASN A 58 12.00 -3.74 14.84
CA ASN A 58 12.87 -2.60 15.12
C ASN A 58 12.19 -1.53 16.00
N CYS A 59 10.98 -1.78 16.48
CA CYS A 59 10.23 -0.83 17.31
C CYS A 59 10.41 -1.15 18.79
N GLU A 60 10.90 -0.20 19.59
CA GLU A 60 11.10 -0.40 21.04
C GLU A 60 9.84 -0.08 21.87
N LEU A 61 8.89 0.68 21.30
CA LEU A 61 7.69 1.13 21.98
C LEU A 61 6.64 0.01 22.04
N PRO A 62 6.26 -0.50 23.24
CA PRO A 62 5.31 -1.61 23.36
C PRO A 62 3.96 -1.34 22.72
N GLU A 63 3.41 -0.15 22.93
CA GLU A 63 2.07 0.23 22.43
C GLU A 63 2.04 0.25 20.89
N THR A 64 3.09 0.78 20.27
CA THR A 64 3.24 0.83 18.81
C THR A 64 3.48 -0.55 18.23
N ARG A 65 4.23 -1.41 18.94
CA ARG A 65 4.40 -2.80 18.54
C ARG A 65 3.10 -3.58 18.54
N LEU A 66 2.19 -3.33 19.49
CA LEU A 66 0.89 -4.00 19.51
C LEU A 66 0.07 -3.62 18.26
N ALA A 67 -0.02 -2.34 17.93
CA ALA A 67 -0.72 -1.89 16.72
C ALA A 67 -0.10 -2.45 15.43
N LEU A 68 1.24 -2.55 15.36
CA LEU A 68 1.92 -3.17 14.22
C LEU A 68 1.67 -4.69 14.13
N LEU A 69 1.51 -5.36 15.27
CA LEU A 69 1.17 -6.79 15.32
C LEU A 69 -0.27 -7.05 14.89
N GLU A 70 -1.22 -6.22 15.31
CA GLU A 70 -2.62 -6.28 14.85
C GLU A 70 -2.69 -6.17 13.33
N ASN A 71 -2.03 -5.16 12.74
CA ASN A 71 -1.94 -5.04 11.29
C ASN A 71 -1.25 -6.25 10.65
N LEU A 72 -0.21 -6.82 11.27
CA LEU A 72 0.48 -7.98 10.70
C LEU A 72 -0.43 -9.22 10.66
N ILE A 73 -1.28 -9.43 11.68
CA ILE A 73 -2.22 -10.56 11.74
C ILE A 73 -3.30 -10.44 10.67
N ASP A 74 -3.76 -9.23 10.37
CA ASP A 74 -4.80 -9.00 9.36
C ASP A 74 -4.28 -9.21 7.92
N GLU A 75 -2.99 -9.01 7.69
CA GLU A 75 -2.39 -9.01 6.35
C GLU A 75 -1.73 -10.36 5.96
N GLU A 76 -1.66 -11.34 6.88
CA GLU A 76 -1.10 -12.69 6.66
C GLU A 76 -2.17 -13.79 6.54
#